data_AF-A0A6G4ZB69-F1
#
_entry.id   AF-A0A6G4ZB69-F1
#
_cell.length_a   1.000
_cell.length_b   1.000
_cell.length_c   1.000
_cell.angle_alpha   90.00
_cell.angle_beta   90.00
_cell.angle_gamma   90.00
#
_symmetry.space_group_name_H-M   'P 1'
#
loop_
_entity.id
_entity.type
_entity.pdbx_description
1 polymer ?
#
loop_
_entity_poly.entity_id
_entity_poly.type
_entity_poly.pdbx_seq_one_letter_code
_entity_poly.pdbx_strand_id
1 'polypeptide(L)'
;MSKEQIVAQEILKNIGGKENIKSMEHCATRLRLIVKDKSLINEKAIENIDGVRGQFFAAAQYQIILGTGFVNKVFAAMNGEGVETGNVKEDAYSDMTLPQKISRTLGDIFVPIIPVLVATGLFMGLRGLLTNLGVEFSPTFNTLSEVLTDTAFIFLPALVAWSTMKKFGGTPVVGIVLGLMLVAPQLPNAWQVAGGADPIYISLLGISIPIVGYQGSVLPALVLGIIAAKLEKFIRKFMPDVLDLIFTPFLTLLVSMILGLLVVGPIMHTSEVYILDLFKMFLSLPFGIGGAIIGGVHQVIVVTGVHHIFNALEVELISSTGLNPFNAVITGAIVAQGAAALAVGFKTKDKKKRSLYISSAIPAFLGITEAAIFGVNLRFIKPFIFACIGGAASGMFASMMKLAGTGMGITAIPGTLLYINTGLIQYFITIAIGFAISFALTYIFFKPQE
;
A
#
# COMPACT_ATOMS: atom_id res chain seq x y z
N MET A 1 16.46 -49.17 -5.83
CA MET A 1 15.64 -47.96 -5.65
C MET A 1 15.37 -47.36 -7.01
N SER A 2 14.16 -46.81 -7.23
CA SER A 2 13.89 -46.05 -8.46
C SER A 2 14.67 -44.73 -8.45
N LYS A 3 14.89 -44.11 -9.62
CA LYS A 3 15.60 -42.83 -9.72
C LYS A 3 14.98 -41.76 -8.81
N GLU A 4 13.66 -41.76 -8.68
CA GLU A 4 12.89 -40.82 -7.87
C GLU A 4 13.08 -41.02 -6.36
N GLN A 5 13.24 -42.27 -5.91
CA GLN A 5 13.54 -42.58 -4.51
C GLN A 5 14.95 -42.13 -4.13
N ILE A 6 15.92 -42.31 -5.03
CA ILE A 6 17.30 -41.85 -4.82
C ILE A 6 17.31 -40.32 -4.67
N VAL A 7 16.66 -39.60 -5.59
CA VAL A 7 16.56 -38.14 -5.53
C VAL A 7 15.84 -37.67 -4.27
N ALA A 8 14.74 -38.32 -3.86
CA ALA A 8 14.04 -37.99 -2.62
C ALA A 8 14.95 -38.12 -1.39
N GLN A 9 15.72 -39.21 -1.29
CA GLN A 9 16.65 -39.44 -0.18
C GLN A 9 17.83 -38.48 -0.18
N GLU A 10 18.38 -38.16 -1.35
CA GLU A 10 19.44 -37.16 -1.47
C GLU A 10 18.94 -35.77 -1.09
N ILE A 11 17.72 -35.40 -1.49
CA ILE A 11 17.09 -34.15 -1.06
C ILE A 11 16.94 -34.16 0.47
N LEU A 12 16.33 -35.20 1.04
CA LEU A 12 16.12 -35.32 2.49
C LEU A 12 17.43 -35.22 3.28
N LYS A 13 18.49 -35.89 2.83
CA LYS A 13 19.80 -35.84 3.46
C LYS A 13 20.40 -34.43 3.44
N ASN A 14 20.28 -33.74 2.32
CA ASN A 14 20.90 -32.42 2.14
C ASN A 14 20.06 -31.25 2.65
N ILE A 15 18.82 -31.48 3.09
CA ILE A 15 18.01 -30.48 3.80
C ILE A 15 18.00 -30.67 5.32
N GLY A 16 18.85 -31.53 5.90
CA GLY A 16 18.88 -31.78 7.35
C GLY A 16 17.88 -32.84 7.84
N GLY A 17 17.37 -33.69 6.94
CA GLY A 17 16.46 -34.79 7.23
C GLY A 17 14.98 -34.40 7.20
N LYS A 18 14.12 -35.42 7.27
CA LYS A 18 12.65 -35.24 7.34
C LYS A 18 12.21 -34.38 8.53
N GLU A 19 12.95 -34.45 9.63
CA GLU A 19 12.70 -33.69 10.86
C GLU A 19 12.81 -32.18 10.64
N ASN A 20 13.60 -31.75 9.65
CA ASN A 20 13.74 -30.35 9.28
C ASN A 20 12.61 -29.85 8.38
N ILE A 21 11.74 -30.73 7.86
CA ILE A 21 10.61 -30.34 7.02
C ILE A 21 9.41 -30.07 7.93
N LYS A 22 8.79 -28.91 7.73
CA LYS A 22 7.54 -28.53 8.39
C LYS A 22 6.33 -28.88 7.53
N SER A 23 6.40 -28.56 6.24
CA SER A 23 5.41 -29.00 5.26
C SER A 23 5.97 -28.98 3.85
N MET A 24 5.35 -29.77 2.98
CA MET A 24 5.70 -29.83 1.56
C MET A 24 4.47 -29.77 0.65
N GLU A 25 4.63 -29.10 -0.49
CA GLU A 25 3.69 -29.10 -1.61
C GLU A 25 4.47 -29.25 -2.92
N HIS A 26 3.80 -29.58 -4.01
CA HIS A 26 4.39 -29.50 -5.33
C HIS A 26 3.46 -28.83 -6.33
N CYS A 27 4.04 -28.22 -7.35
CA CYS A 27 3.30 -27.76 -8.53
C CYS A 27 3.67 -28.62 -9.74
N ALA A 28 3.39 -28.14 -10.95
CA ALA A 28 3.68 -28.87 -12.17
C ALA A 28 5.17 -29.25 -12.33
N THR A 29 6.11 -28.43 -11.86
CA THR A 29 7.55 -28.63 -12.10
C THR A 29 8.45 -28.49 -10.87
N ARG A 30 7.90 -28.13 -9.71
CA ARG A 30 8.70 -27.78 -8.52
C ARG A 30 8.17 -28.43 -7.27
N LEU A 31 9.09 -28.94 -6.46
CA LEU A 31 8.86 -29.31 -5.08
C LEU A 31 9.09 -28.08 -4.20
N ARG A 32 8.21 -27.83 -3.25
CA ARG A 32 8.26 -26.67 -2.36
C ARG A 32 8.22 -27.14 -0.93
N LEU A 33 9.20 -26.75 -0.14
CA LEU A 33 9.38 -27.15 1.25
C LEU A 33 9.37 -25.91 2.14
N ILE A 34 8.64 -25.96 3.26
CA ILE A 34 8.94 -25.13 4.44
C ILE A 34 9.88 -25.95 5.32
N VAL A 35 11.04 -25.37 5.65
CA VAL A 35 12.02 -25.99 6.55
C VAL A 35 12.06 -25.26 7.90
N LYS A 36 12.38 -25.97 8.98
CA LYS A 36 12.50 -25.42 10.34
C LYS A 36 13.80 -24.62 10.50
N ASP A 37 14.91 -25.12 9.95
CA ASP A 37 16.22 -24.47 9.99
C ASP A 37 16.85 -24.45 8.58
N LYS A 38 17.07 -23.23 8.07
CA LYS A 38 17.69 -23.02 6.77
C LYS A 38 19.19 -23.32 6.76
N SER A 39 19.87 -23.22 7.89
CA SER A 39 21.32 -23.42 7.99
C SER A 39 21.73 -24.86 7.73
N LEU A 40 20.79 -25.81 7.86
CA LEU A 40 20.98 -27.23 7.59
C LEU A 40 20.89 -27.57 6.09
N ILE A 41 20.49 -26.63 5.23
CA ILE A 41 20.38 -26.88 3.80
C ILE A 41 21.74 -26.73 3.12
N ASN A 42 22.17 -27.81 2.47
CA ASN A 42 23.31 -27.80 1.58
C ASN A 42 22.87 -27.52 0.14
N GLU A 43 22.69 -26.23 -0.17
CA GLU A 43 22.22 -25.75 -1.47
C GLU A 43 23.06 -26.27 -2.65
N LYS A 44 24.40 -26.28 -2.50
CA LYS A 44 25.32 -26.76 -3.54
C LYS A 44 25.17 -28.26 -3.78
N ALA A 45 24.96 -29.05 -2.73
CA ALA A 45 24.75 -30.49 -2.89
C ALA A 45 23.42 -30.77 -3.59
N ILE A 46 22.36 -30.04 -3.23
CA ILE A 46 21.03 -30.20 -3.84
C ILE A 46 21.03 -29.85 -5.32
N GLU A 47 21.74 -28.79 -5.71
CA GLU A 47 21.86 -28.39 -7.12
C GLU A 47 22.60 -29.44 -7.98
N ASN A 48 23.47 -30.26 -7.36
CA ASN A 48 24.24 -31.30 -8.05
C ASN A 48 23.54 -32.67 -8.10
N ILE A 49 22.33 -32.82 -7.53
CA ILE A 49 21.56 -34.06 -7.60
C ILE A 49 21.06 -34.30 -9.03
N ASP A 50 21.32 -35.50 -9.59
CA ASP A 50 20.88 -35.86 -10.94
C ASP A 50 19.33 -35.91 -11.03
N GLY A 51 18.75 -34.90 -11.66
CA GLY A 51 17.31 -34.68 -11.76
C GLY A 51 16.84 -33.34 -11.18
N VAL A 52 17.70 -32.64 -10.43
CA VAL A 52 17.49 -31.26 -10.01
C VAL A 52 17.99 -30.33 -11.11
N ARG A 53 17.14 -29.39 -11.53
CA ARG A 53 17.45 -28.39 -12.57
C ARG A 53 17.75 -27.00 -11.99
N GLY A 54 17.69 -26.89 -10.67
CA GLY A 54 17.93 -25.65 -9.93
C GLY A 54 17.19 -25.64 -8.61
N GLN A 55 17.66 -24.80 -7.69
CA GLN A 55 17.09 -24.61 -6.37
C GLN A 55 17.12 -23.12 -6.01
N PHE A 56 16.14 -22.65 -5.25
CA PHE A 56 16.15 -21.29 -4.72
C PHE A 56 15.17 -21.13 -3.57
N PHE A 57 15.40 -20.09 -2.76
CA PHE A 57 14.41 -19.61 -1.80
C PHE A 57 13.51 -18.55 -2.43
N ALA A 58 12.20 -18.73 -2.34
CA ALA A 58 11.22 -17.70 -2.68
C ALA A 58 9.99 -17.78 -1.79
N ALA A 59 9.50 -16.61 -1.36
CA ALA A 59 8.30 -16.50 -0.53
C ALA A 59 8.34 -17.39 0.73
N ALA A 60 9.51 -17.44 1.41
CA ALA A 60 9.79 -18.28 2.58
C ALA A 60 9.74 -19.81 2.33
N GLN A 61 9.65 -20.24 1.08
CA GLN A 61 9.69 -21.63 0.67
C GLN A 61 11.03 -21.95 0.02
N TYR A 62 11.58 -23.11 0.34
CA TYR A 62 12.67 -23.71 -0.43
C TYR A 62 12.08 -24.43 -1.64
N GLN A 63 12.46 -23.99 -2.85
CA GLN A 63 11.93 -24.55 -4.09
C GLN A 63 13.01 -25.31 -4.85
N ILE A 64 12.72 -26.57 -5.18
CA ILE A 64 13.58 -27.44 -5.97
C ILE A 64 12.90 -27.70 -7.31
N ILE A 65 13.56 -27.36 -8.42
CA ILE A 65 13.04 -27.55 -9.77
C ILE A 65 13.37 -28.96 -10.23
N LEU A 66 12.34 -29.80 -10.40
CA LEU A 66 12.47 -31.21 -10.76
C LEU A 66 11.93 -31.50 -12.18
N GLY A 67 11.09 -30.60 -12.71
CA GLY A 67 10.46 -30.77 -14.02
C GLY A 67 9.13 -31.53 -13.98
N THR A 68 8.41 -31.49 -15.09
CA THR A 68 7.03 -31.98 -15.20
C THR A 68 6.96 -33.50 -15.03
N GLY A 69 6.04 -33.96 -14.19
CA GLY A 69 5.83 -35.39 -13.91
C GLY A 69 6.85 -36.00 -12.95
N PHE A 70 8.14 -35.67 -13.08
CA PHE A 70 9.20 -36.14 -12.17
C PHE A 70 8.98 -35.65 -10.73
N VAL A 71 8.53 -34.40 -10.59
CA VAL A 71 8.19 -33.80 -9.29
C VAL A 71 7.13 -34.59 -8.52
N ASN A 72 6.10 -35.11 -9.19
CA ASN A 72 5.00 -35.85 -8.54
C ASN A 72 5.51 -37.14 -7.89
N LYS A 73 6.43 -37.82 -8.60
CA LYS A 73 7.01 -39.09 -8.16
C LYS A 73 8.00 -38.89 -7.00
N VAL A 74 8.83 -37.84 -7.06
CA VAL A 74 9.75 -37.49 -5.96
C VAL A 74 8.95 -37.07 -4.71
N PHE A 75 7.89 -36.28 -4.88
CA PHE A 75 6.99 -35.91 -3.79
C PHE A 75 6.33 -37.13 -3.14
N ALA A 76 5.81 -38.07 -3.96
CA ALA A 76 5.23 -39.32 -3.45
C ALA A 76 6.26 -40.17 -2.68
N ALA A 77 7.51 -40.24 -3.16
CA ALA A 77 8.59 -40.93 -2.48
C ALA A 77 8.90 -40.29 -1.10
N MET A 78 8.97 -38.96 -1.02
CA MET A 78 9.17 -38.25 0.25
C MET A 78 7.98 -38.43 1.21
N ASN A 79 6.75 -38.48 0.70
CA ASN A 79 5.56 -38.73 1.53
C ASN A 79 5.57 -40.15 2.10
N GLY A 80 6.04 -41.13 1.32
CA GLY A 80 6.25 -42.51 1.75
C GLY A 80 7.27 -42.66 2.88
N GLU A 81 8.16 -41.69 3.08
CA GLU A 81 9.10 -41.62 4.20
C GLU A 81 8.53 -40.91 5.45
N GLY A 82 7.24 -40.56 5.42
CA GLY A 82 6.50 -40.00 6.56
C GLY A 82 6.59 -38.48 6.71
N VAL A 83 6.83 -37.74 5.61
CA VAL A 83 6.84 -36.27 5.61
C VAL A 83 5.41 -35.73 5.52
N GLU A 84 4.99 -34.91 6.49
CA GLU A 84 3.63 -34.35 6.52
C GLU A 84 3.34 -33.47 5.29
N THR A 85 2.20 -33.73 4.65
CA THR A 85 1.67 -32.91 3.55
C THR A 85 0.75 -31.85 4.14
N GLY A 86 1.05 -30.58 3.89
CA GLY A 86 0.38 -29.45 4.54
C GLY A 86 0.25 -28.24 3.62
N ASN A 87 -0.56 -27.28 4.04
CA ASN A 87 -0.72 -26.03 3.30
C ASN A 87 0.49 -25.14 3.58
N VAL A 88 1.53 -25.24 2.74
CA VAL A 88 2.84 -24.57 2.85
C VAL A 88 2.71 -23.05 3.04
N LYS A 89 1.58 -22.45 2.66
CA LYS A 89 1.28 -21.03 2.92
C LYS A 89 0.88 -20.72 4.36
N GLU A 90 0.23 -21.61 5.09
CA GLU A 90 -0.19 -21.38 6.48
C GLU A 90 0.96 -21.65 7.46
N ASP A 91 1.81 -22.64 7.19
CA ASP A 91 2.99 -22.96 8.02
C ASP A 91 4.11 -21.93 7.94
N ALA A 92 4.26 -21.25 6.80
CA ALA A 92 5.18 -20.13 6.66
C ALA A 92 4.84 -18.97 7.61
N TYR A 93 3.58 -18.84 8.04
CA TYR A 93 3.15 -17.78 8.95
C TYR A 93 3.44 -18.10 10.42
N SER A 94 3.44 -19.37 10.84
CA SER A 94 3.54 -19.69 12.27
C SER A 94 4.89 -19.33 12.89
N ASP A 95 5.98 -19.30 12.10
CA ASP A 95 7.32 -18.93 12.59
C ASP A 95 7.65 -17.43 12.45
N MET A 96 6.74 -16.63 11.87
CA MET A 96 6.95 -15.19 11.69
C MET A 96 6.56 -14.40 12.94
N THR A 97 7.40 -13.44 13.30
CA THR A 97 7.05 -12.40 14.29
C THR A 97 5.83 -11.58 13.81
N LEU A 98 5.09 -10.98 14.74
CA LEU A 98 3.92 -10.16 14.39
C LEU A 98 4.24 -9.05 13.35
N PRO A 99 5.35 -8.30 13.45
CA PRO A 99 5.73 -7.33 12.42
C PRO A 99 5.98 -7.96 11.04
N GLN A 100 6.57 -9.16 10.99
CA GLN A 100 6.79 -9.89 9.72
C GLN A 100 5.46 -10.35 9.11
N LYS A 101 4.50 -10.81 9.94
CA LYS A 101 3.14 -11.17 9.48
C LYS A 101 2.41 -9.97 8.89
N ILE A 102 2.47 -8.82 9.56
CA ILE A 102 1.88 -7.56 9.06
C ILE A 102 2.56 -7.17 7.75
N SER A 103 3.89 -7.12 7.72
CA SER A 103 4.67 -6.78 6.52
C SER A 103 4.33 -7.68 5.34
N ARG A 104 4.22 -9.00 5.59
CA ARG A 104 3.87 -9.97 4.56
C ARG A 104 2.45 -9.77 4.07
N THR A 105 1.49 -9.53 4.97
CA THR A 105 0.09 -9.29 4.62
C THR A 105 -0.05 -8.05 3.75
N LEU A 106 0.56 -6.93 4.16
CA LEU A 106 0.57 -5.70 3.37
C LEU A 106 1.27 -5.90 2.02
N GLY A 107 2.38 -6.64 1.99
CA GLY A 107 3.07 -6.99 0.76
C GLY A 107 2.20 -7.80 -0.21
N ASP A 108 1.51 -8.82 0.28
CA ASP A 108 0.61 -9.65 -0.54
C ASP A 108 -0.57 -8.83 -1.10
N ILE A 109 -1.01 -7.78 -0.40
CA ILE A 109 -2.12 -6.90 -0.82
C ILE A 109 -1.65 -5.83 -1.80
N PHE A 110 -0.58 -5.09 -1.49
CA PHE A 110 -0.21 -3.90 -2.25
C PHE A 110 0.76 -4.17 -3.41
N VAL A 111 1.65 -5.15 -3.32
CA VAL A 111 2.64 -5.43 -4.39
C VAL A 111 1.98 -5.62 -5.77
N PRO A 112 0.84 -6.35 -5.91
CA PRO A 112 0.15 -6.45 -7.19
C PRO A 112 -0.38 -5.12 -7.75
N ILE A 113 -0.61 -4.13 -6.89
CA ILE A 113 -1.23 -2.84 -7.23
C ILE A 113 -0.15 -1.79 -7.59
N ILE A 114 1.08 -1.93 -7.07
CA ILE A 114 2.18 -0.96 -7.27
C ILE A 114 2.37 -0.55 -8.74
N PRO A 115 2.48 -1.49 -9.71
CA PRO A 115 2.87 -1.11 -11.08
C PRO A 115 1.91 -0.11 -11.72
N VAL A 116 0.60 -0.26 -11.48
CA VAL A 116 -0.39 0.67 -12.05
C VAL A 116 -0.34 2.03 -11.35
N LEU A 117 -0.13 2.09 -10.03
CA LEU A 117 0.01 3.35 -9.28
C LEU A 117 1.27 4.11 -9.67
N VAL A 118 2.37 3.41 -9.92
CA VAL A 118 3.61 4.03 -10.39
C VAL A 118 3.40 4.64 -11.77
N ALA A 119 2.84 3.88 -12.71
CA ALA A 119 2.63 4.34 -14.07
C ALA A 119 1.70 5.56 -14.09
N THR A 120 0.50 5.41 -13.53
CA THR A 120 -0.52 6.47 -13.54
C THR A 120 -0.13 7.68 -12.69
N GLY A 121 0.46 7.46 -11.51
CA GLY A 121 0.92 8.54 -10.62
C GLY A 121 2.08 9.35 -11.19
N LEU A 122 3.02 8.72 -11.91
CA LEU A 122 4.10 9.43 -12.61
C LEU A 122 3.53 10.39 -13.67
N PHE A 123 2.59 9.92 -14.48
CA PHE A 123 1.94 10.76 -15.49
C PHE A 123 1.05 11.83 -14.86
N MET A 124 0.36 11.53 -13.76
CA MET A 124 -0.42 12.52 -13.00
C MET A 124 0.47 13.65 -12.48
N GLY A 125 1.59 13.30 -11.86
CA GLY A 125 2.59 14.27 -11.39
C GLY A 125 3.22 15.08 -12.53
N LEU A 126 3.47 14.46 -13.69
CA LEU A 126 3.98 15.14 -14.88
C LEU A 126 2.97 16.12 -15.47
N ARG A 127 1.70 15.71 -15.67
CA ARG A 127 0.62 16.60 -16.10
C ARG A 127 0.55 17.81 -15.18
N GLY A 128 0.62 17.53 -13.89
CA GLY A 128 0.67 18.52 -12.84
C GLY A 128 1.82 19.51 -12.95
N LEU A 129 3.04 19.01 -13.15
CA LEU A 129 4.23 19.83 -13.36
C LEU A 129 4.08 20.75 -14.58
N LEU A 130 3.62 20.20 -15.71
CA LEU A 130 3.43 20.97 -16.95
C LEU A 130 2.39 22.07 -16.76
N THR A 131 1.29 21.76 -16.08
CA THR A 131 0.25 22.75 -15.75
C THR A 131 0.82 23.89 -14.90
N ASN A 132 1.63 23.57 -13.88
CA ASN A 132 2.29 24.59 -13.07
C ASN A 132 3.28 25.43 -13.89
N LEU A 133 3.98 24.86 -14.85
CA LEU A 133 4.88 25.58 -15.78
C LEU A 133 4.13 26.49 -16.79
N GLY A 134 2.80 26.57 -16.71
CA GLY A 134 1.98 27.41 -17.58
C GLY A 134 1.61 26.74 -18.91
N VAL A 135 1.77 25.43 -19.04
CA VAL A 135 1.28 24.70 -20.23
C VAL A 135 -0.24 24.60 -20.15
N GLU A 136 -0.92 25.29 -21.06
CA GLU A 136 -2.38 25.22 -21.20
C GLU A 136 -2.77 24.02 -22.08
N PHE A 137 -3.42 23.02 -21.48
CA PHE A 137 -3.99 21.90 -22.22
C PHE A 137 -5.39 22.26 -22.74
N SER A 138 -5.75 21.75 -23.93
CA SER A 138 -7.15 21.83 -24.36
C SER A 138 -8.05 21.06 -23.38
N PRO A 139 -9.30 21.48 -23.14
CA PRO A 139 -10.21 20.79 -22.21
C PRO A 139 -10.35 19.29 -22.51
N THR A 140 -10.42 18.94 -23.80
CA THR A 140 -10.47 17.55 -24.27
C THR A 140 -9.21 16.77 -23.90
N PHE A 141 -8.02 17.33 -24.15
CA PHE A 141 -6.77 16.67 -23.80
C PHE A 141 -6.63 16.52 -22.28
N ASN A 142 -6.97 17.55 -21.52
CA ASN A 142 -6.94 17.50 -20.06
C ASN A 142 -7.85 16.37 -19.53
N THR A 143 -9.10 16.31 -20.00
CA THR A 143 -10.06 15.26 -19.62
C THR A 143 -9.54 13.87 -19.97
N LEU A 144 -9.02 13.65 -21.18
CA LEU A 144 -8.47 12.35 -21.58
C LEU A 144 -7.22 11.98 -20.77
N SER A 145 -6.41 12.97 -20.37
CA SER A 145 -5.28 12.75 -19.49
C SER A 145 -5.74 12.36 -18.08
N GLU A 146 -6.80 12.97 -17.54
CA GLU A 146 -7.42 12.60 -16.25
C GLU A 146 -7.97 11.18 -16.28
N VAL A 147 -8.63 10.77 -17.37
CA VAL A 147 -9.04 9.38 -17.54
C VAL A 147 -7.83 8.43 -17.50
N LEU A 148 -6.70 8.80 -18.11
CA LEU A 148 -5.49 7.97 -18.11
C LEU A 148 -4.84 7.89 -16.72
N THR A 149 -4.75 9.01 -16.01
CA THR A 149 -3.89 9.12 -14.82
C THR A 149 -4.64 9.01 -13.50
N ASP A 150 -5.88 9.46 -13.44
CA ASP A 150 -6.60 9.64 -12.16
C ASP A 150 -7.48 8.41 -11.87
N THR A 151 -7.90 7.67 -12.90
CA THR A 151 -8.75 6.46 -12.79
C THR A 151 -8.21 5.45 -11.77
N ALA A 152 -6.90 5.15 -11.78
CA ALA A 152 -6.34 4.18 -10.84
C ALA A 152 -6.44 4.63 -9.36
N PHE A 153 -6.43 5.94 -9.12
CA PHE A 153 -6.57 6.54 -7.79
C PHE A 153 -8.05 6.64 -7.39
N ILE A 154 -8.92 7.09 -8.30
CA ILE A 154 -10.37 7.12 -8.09
C ILE A 154 -10.88 5.73 -7.68
N PHE A 155 -10.47 4.70 -8.42
CA PHE A 155 -10.88 3.30 -8.21
C PHE A 155 -9.90 2.50 -7.34
N LEU A 156 -9.02 3.17 -6.59
CA LEU A 156 -8.11 2.51 -5.65
C LEU A 156 -8.84 1.58 -4.67
N PRO A 157 -10.03 1.91 -4.13
CA PRO A 157 -10.82 0.98 -3.33
C PRO A 157 -11.09 -0.37 -4.01
N ALA A 158 -11.35 -0.40 -5.32
CA ALA A 158 -11.58 -1.63 -6.08
C ALA A 158 -10.31 -2.49 -6.17
N LEU A 159 -9.16 -1.86 -6.42
CA LEU A 159 -7.87 -2.56 -6.48
C LEU A 159 -7.50 -3.16 -5.11
N VAL A 160 -7.70 -2.39 -4.04
CA VAL A 160 -7.40 -2.82 -2.66
C VAL A 160 -8.36 -3.93 -2.21
N ALA A 161 -9.66 -3.78 -2.43
CA ALA A 161 -10.65 -4.77 -2.04
C ALA A 161 -10.48 -6.09 -2.80
N TRP A 162 -10.18 -6.04 -4.11
CA TRP A 162 -9.81 -7.22 -4.90
C TRP A 162 -8.63 -8.00 -4.30
N SER A 163 -7.53 -7.28 -4.04
CA SER A 163 -6.30 -7.88 -3.54
C SER A 163 -6.48 -8.40 -2.11
N THR A 164 -7.24 -7.67 -1.29
CA THR A 164 -7.58 -8.06 0.08
C THR A 164 -8.44 -9.32 0.10
N MET A 165 -9.52 -9.39 -0.70
CA MET A 165 -10.35 -10.59 -0.82
C MET A 165 -9.52 -11.80 -1.22
N LYS A 166 -8.67 -11.64 -2.26
CA LYS A 166 -7.74 -12.69 -2.69
C LYS A 166 -6.81 -13.14 -1.57
N LYS A 167 -6.29 -12.19 -0.78
CA LYS A 167 -5.38 -12.47 0.33
C LYS A 167 -6.06 -13.26 1.44
N PHE A 168 -7.27 -12.85 1.83
CA PHE A 168 -8.00 -13.47 2.93
C PHE A 168 -8.89 -14.65 2.48
N GLY A 169 -8.77 -15.08 1.22
CA GLY A 169 -9.41 -16.27 0.66
C GLY A 169 -10.90 -16.11 0.35
N GLY A 170 -11.37 -14.88 0.16
CA GLY A 170 -12.67 -14.59 -0.46
C GLY A 170 -12.56 -14.54 -2.00
N THR A 171 -13.69 -14.37 -2.67
CA THR A 171 -13.77 -14.27 -4.13
C THR A 171 -13.23 -12.92 -4.61
N PRO A 172 -12.14 -12.86 -5.39
CA PRO A 172 -11.53 -11.58 -5.77
C PRO A 172 -12.47 -10.68 -6.59
N VAL A 173 -13.32 -11.24 -7.44
CA VAL A 173 -14.30 -10.48 -8.24
C VAL A 173 -15.36 -9.81 -7.35
N VAL A 174 -15.79 -10.47 -6.28
CA VAL A 174 -16.67 -9.86 -5.26
C VAL A 174 -15.95 -8.66 -4.62
N GLY A 175 -14.64 -8.76 -4.38
CA GLY A 175 -13.82 -7.65 -3.93
C GLY A 175 -13.78 -6.47 -4.91
N ILE A 176 -13.62 -6.73 -6.21
CA ILE A 176 -13.68 -5.67 -7.24
C ILE A 176 -15.03 -4.97 -7.16
N VAL A 177 -16.13 -5.73 -7.19
CA VAL A 177 -17.48 -5.16 -7.16
C VAL A 177 -17.72 -4.37 -5.89
N LEU A 178 -17.32 -4.88 -4.73
CA LEU A 178 -17.43 -4.17 -3.45
C LEU A 178 -16.68 -2.83 -3.50
N GLY A 179 -15.43 -2.82 -3.95
CA GLY A 179 -14.67 -1.58 -4.02
C GLY A 179 -15.18 -0.61 -5.09
N LEU A 180 -15.76 -1.10 -6.19
CA LEU A 180 -16.47 -0.26 -7.17
C LEU A 180 -17.75 0.36 -6.58
N MET A 181 -18.49 -0.41 -5.76
CA MET A 181 -19.67 0.11 -5.05
C MET A 181 -19.32 1.26 -4.09
N LEU A 182 -18.14 1.22 -3.45
CA LEU A 182 -17.65 2.29 -2.58
C LEU A 182 -17.32 3.60 -3.31
N VAL A 183 -17.18 3.56 -4.64
CA VAL A 183 -16.85 4.73 -5.48
C VAL A 183 -17.83 4.89 -6.63
N ALA A 184 -18.99 4.25 -6.53
CA ALA A 184 -19.99 4.25 -7.58
C ALA A 184 -20.48 5.68 -7.82
N PRO A 185 -20.75 6.08 -9.07
CA PRO A 185 -21.16 7.45 -9.41
C PRO A 185 -22.52 7.85 -8.80
N GLN A 186 -23.29 6.88 -8.29
CA GLN A 186 -24.51 7.13 -7.52
C GLN A 186 -24.23 7.71 -6.12
N LEU A 187 -23.00 7.55 -5.60
CA LEU A 187 -22.57 8.17 -4.35
C LEU A 187 -21.96 9.55 -4.65
N PRO A 188 -22.20 10.56 -3.79
CA PRO A 188 -21.49 11.83 -3.87
C PRO A 188 -19.99 11.59 -3.84
N ASN A 189 -19.28 12.17 -4.80
CA ASN A 189 -17.84 12.00 -4.89
C ASN A 189 -17.15 12.66 -3.69
N ALA A 190 -16.27 11.93 -3.00
CA ALA A 190 -15.63 12.41 -1.77
C ALA A 190 -14.83 13.71 -1.99
N TRP A 191 -14.15 13.85 -3.13
CA TRP A 191 -13.36 15.04 -3.45
C TRP A 191 -14.25 16.25 -3.74
N GLN A 192 -15.42 16.03 -4.36
CA GLN A 192 -16.41 17.10 -4.57
C GLN A 192 -17.06 17.54 -3.26
N VAL A 193 -17.39 16.59 -2.37
CA VAL A 193 -17.94 16.90 -1.04
C VAL A 193 -16.91 17.65 -0.19
N ALA A 194 -15.64 17.26 -0.24
CA ALA A 194 -14.56 18.03 0.38
C ALA A 194 -14.43 19.45 -0.21
N GLY A 195 -14.83 19.65 -1.47
CA GLY A 195 -14.92 20.97 -2.12
C GLY A 195 -16.20 21.76 -1.82
N GLY A 196 -17.10 21.24 -0.97
CA GLY A 196 -18.34 21.91 -0.55
C GLY A 196 -19.63 21.38 -1.19
N ALA A 197 -19.59 20.27 -1.93
CA ALA A 197 -20.82 19.60 -2.39
C ALA A 197 -21.54 18.88 -1.23
N ASP A 198 -22.86 18.73 -1.35
CA ASP A 198 -23.66 18.07 -0.31
C ASP A 198 -23.51 16.54 -0.33
N PRO A 199 -23.36 15.88 0.84
CA PRO A 199 -23.46 14.43 0.94
C PRO A 199 -24.93 13.97 0.91
N ILE A 200 -25.15 12.66 0.73
CA ILE A 200 -26.48 12.07 0.93
C ILE A 200 -26.68 11.87 2.43
N TYR A 201 -27.83 12.26 2.98
CA TYR A 201 -28.13 12.02 4.39
C TYR A 201 -29.10 10.86 4.57
N ILE A 202 -28.75 9.92 5.44
CA ILE A 202 -29.65 8.87 5.92
C ILE A 202 -30.00 9.18 7.37
N SER A 203 -31.30 9.28 7.68
CA SER A 203 -31.77 9.36 9.06
C SER A 203 -32.00 7.95 9.60
N LEU A 204 -31.19 7.55 10.59
CA LEU A 204 -31.32 6.27 11.28
C LEU A 204 -31.43 6.52 12.79
N LEU A 205 -32.53 6.11 13.40
CA LEU A 205 -32.77 6.27 14.85
C LEU A 205 -32.61 7.73 15.33
N GLY A 206 -32.92 8.72 14.48
CA GLY A 206 -32.77 10.15 14.79
C GLY A 206 -31.36 10.72 14.58
N ILE A 207 -30.40 9.88 14.16
CA ILE A 207 -29.04 10.31 13.80
C ILE A 207 -28.99 10.53 12.28
N SER A 208 -28.53 11.70 11.86
CA SER A 208 -28.28 11.99 10.44
C SER A 208 -26.86 11.54 10.07
N ILE A 209 -26.77 10.55 9.19
CA ILE A 209 -25.50 9.96 8.76
C ILE A 209 -25.18 10.48 7.34
N PRO A 210 -24.08 11.22 7.14
CA PRO A 210 -23.64 11.63 5.83
C PRO A 210 -23.00 10.45 5.09
N ILE A 211 -23.44 10.25 3.86
CA ILE A 211 -23.01 9.20 2.94
C ILE A 211 -22.27 9.85 1.78
N VAL A 212 -21.01 9.45 1.64
CA VAL A 212 -20.09 9.88 0.60
C VAL A 212 -19.39 8.66 0.02
N GLY A 213 -18.91 8.78 -1.21
CA GLY A 213 -18.00 7.80 -1.79
C GLY A 213 -16.65 7.79 -1.09
N TYR A 214 -15.83 6.78 -1.40
CA TYR A 214 -14.50 6.58 -0.84
C TYR A 214 -13.39 6.71 -1.89
N GLN A 215 -13.56 7.61 -2.86
CA GLN A 215 -12.58 7.80 -3.94
C GLN A 215 -11.18 8.04 -3.34
N GLY A 216 -10.18 7.30 -3.83
CA GLY A 216 -8.80 7.36 -3.31
C GLY A 216 -8.55 6.69 -1.95
N SER A 217 -9.57 6.17 -1.25
CA SER A 217 -9.40 5.71 0.13
C SER A 217 -8.94 4.25 0.24
N VAL A 218 -7.79 4.01 0.86
CA VAL A 218 -7.22 2.66 1.02
C VAL A 218 -7.74 1.95 2.27
N LEU A 219 -7.71 2.61 3.43
CA LEU A 219 -8.02 1.97 4.70
C LEU A 219 -9.47 1.46 4.79
N PRO A 220 -10.50 2.23 4.40
CA PRO A 220 -11.88 1.73 4.33
C PRO A 220 -12.01 0.48 3.45
N ALA A 221 -11.41 0.49 2.26
CA ALA A 221 -11.45 -0.63 1.33
C ALA A 221 -10.72 -1.87 1.85
N LEU A 222 -9.59 -1.68 2.53
CA LEU A 222 -8.85 -2.76 3.20
C LEU A 222 -9.67 -3.40 4.31
N VAL A 223 -10.23 -2.58 5.22
CA VAL A 223 -11.05 -3.08 6.34
C VAL A 223 -12.28 -3.81 5.82
N LEU A 224 -12.99 -3.22 4.85
CA LEU A 224 -14.18 -3.84 4.25
C LEU A 224 -13.84 -5.09 3.46
N GLY A 225 -12.71 -5.12 2.74
CA GLY A 225 -12.25 -6.33 2.07
C GLY A 225 -11.94 -7.46 3.04
N ILE A 226 -11.37 -7.17 4.22
CA ILE A 226 -11.11 -8.17 5.27
C ILE A 226 -12.44 -8.70 5.82
N ILE A 227 -13.38 -7.80 6.12
CA ILE A 227 -14.71 -8.16 6.64
C ILE A 227 -15.45 -9.00 5.62
N ALA A 228 -15.52 -8.56 4.36
CA ALA A 228 -16.16 -9.26 3.27
C ALA A 228 -15.58 -10.66 3.06
N ALA A 229 -14.25 -10.82 3.10
CA ALA A 229 -13.62 -12.13 2.91
C ALA A 229 -13.98 -13.11 4.03
N LYS A 230 -14.01 -12.63 5.27
CA LYS A 230 -14.40 -13.43 6.44
C LYS A 230 -15.89 -13.76 6.41
N LEU A 231 -16.72 -12.78 6.06
CA LEU A 231 -18.16 -12.92 5.95
C LEU A 231 -18.54 -13.90 4.85
N GLU A 232 -17.94 -13.81 3.67
CA GLU A 232 -18.18 -14.73 2.55
C GLU A 232 -17.89 -16.17 2.99
N LYS A 233 -16.73 -16.41 3.59
CA LYS A 233 -16.36 -17.73 4.14
C LYS A 233 -17.32 -18.21 5.21
N PHE A 234 -17.83 -17.30 6.04
CA PHE A 234 -18.80 -17.64 7.07
C PHE A 234 -20.15 -18.04 6.46
N ILE A 235 -20.67 -17.27 5.51
CA ILE A 235 -21.94 -17.56 4.82
C ILE A 235 -21.86 -18.92 4.11
N ARG A 236 -20.75 -19.19 3.41
CA ARG A 236 -20.51 -20.48 2.73
C ARG A 236 -20.59 -21.71 3.65
N LYS A 237 -20.36 -21.57 4.96
CA LYS A 237 -20.46 -22.70 5.90
C LYS A 237 -21.90 -23.18 6.12
N PHE A 238 -22.88 -22.33 5.89
CA PHE A 238 -24.30 -22.62 6.18
C PHE A 238 -25.19 -22.55 4.94
N MET A 239 -24.66 -22.06 3.80
CA MET A 239 -25.42 -21.91 2.56
C MET A 239 -25.54 -23.27 1.84
N PRO A 240 -26.75 -23.72 1.47
CA PRO A 240 -26.92 -24.89 0.62
C PRO A 240 -26.28 -24.69 -0.76
N ASP A 241 -25.67 -25.74 -1.33
CA ASP A 241 -24.92 -25.67 -2.61
C ASP A 241 -25.72 -25.04 -3.76
N VAL A 242 -27.03 -25.31 -3.83
CA VAL A 242 -27.93 -24.77 -4.87
C VAL A 242 -28.09 -23.24 -4.77
N LEU A 243 -27.96 -22.68 -3.56
CA LEU A 243 -28.13 -21.25 -3.29
C LEU A 243 -26.79 -20.50 -3.23
N ASP A 244 -25.68 -21.21 -3.02
CA ASP A 244 -24.36 -20.63 -2.77
C ASP A 244 -23.87 -19.72 -3.92
N LEU A 245 -24.14 -20.09 -5.18
CA LEU A 245 -23.74 -19.30 -6.34
C LEU A 245 -24.41 -17.92 -6.39
N ILE A 246 -25.60 -17.78 -5.80
CA ILE A 246 -26.42 -16.56 -5.89
C ILE A 246 -26.38 -15.78 -4.57
N PHE A 247 -26.73 -16.45 -3.47
CA PHE A 247 -26.98 -15.78 -2.20
C PHE A 247 -25.70 -15.43 -1.45
N THR A 248 -24.66 -16.28 -1.51
CA THR A 248 -23.39 -15.98 -0.83
C THR A 248 -22.76 -14.67 -1.31
N PRO A 249 -22.51 -14.46 -2.62
CA PRO A 249 -21.93 -13.19 -3.07
C PRO A 249 -22.87 -12.01 -2.83
N PHE A 250 -24.19 -12.18 -3.00
CA PHE A 250 -25.17 -11.12 -2.74
C PHE A 250 -25.17 -10.66 -1.28
N LEU A 251 -25.29 -11.59 -0.33
CA LEU A 251 -25.30 -11.28 1.10
C LEU A 251 -23.96 -10.72 1.57
N THR A 252 -22.85 -11.22 1.01
CA THR A 252 -21.52 -10.68 1.28
C THR A 252 -21.45 -9.20 0.87
N LEU A 253 -21.87 -8.86 -0.35
CA LEU A 253 -21.89 -7.48 -0.83
C LEU A 253 -22.86 -6.61 -0.03
N LEU A 254 -24.09 -7.07 0.19
CA LEU A 254 -25.12 -6.34 0.91
C LEU A 254 -24.67 -5.94 2.32
N VAL A 255 -24.25 -6.91 3.12
CA VAL A 255 -23.82 -6.67 4.51
C VAL A 255 -22.55 -5.83 4.53
N SER A 256 -21.58 -6.10 3.65
CA SER A 256 -20.34 -5.31 3.59
C SER A 256 -20.60 -3.86 3.20
N MET A 257 -21.53 -3.61 2.27
CA MET A 257 -21.92 -2.25 1.88
C MET A 257 -22.65 -1.51 3.00
N ILE A 258 -23.57 -2.17 3.71
CA ILE A 258 -24.24 -1.59 4.89
C ILE A 258 -23.20 -1.21 5.94
N LEU A 259 -22.24 -2.10 6.24
CA LEU A 259 -21.17 -1.81 7.19
C LEU A 259 -20.25 -0.67 6.70
N GLY A 260 -19.93 -0.63 5.40
CA GLY A 260 -19.14 0.45 4.82
C GLY A 260 -19.81 1.79 5.00
N LEU A 261 -21.03 1.93 4.50
CA LEU A 261 -21.73 3.22 4.48
C LEU A 261 -22.20 3.66 5.87
N LEU A 262 -22.74 2.76 6.69
CA LEU A 262 -23.37 3.12 7.97
C LEU A 262 -22.45 3.05 9.19
N VAL A 263 -21.31 2.35 9.10
CA VAL A 263 -20.34 2.26 10.19
C VAL A 263 -19.06 3.00 9.82
N VAL A 264 -18.42 2.62 8.71
CA VAL A 264 -17.14 3.23 8.32
C VAL A 264 -17.33 4.69 7.91
N GLY A 265 -18.40 5.02 7.19
CA GLY A 265 -18.74 6.39 6.74
C GLY A 265 -18.78 7.42 7.86
N PRO A 266 -19.69 7.30 8.84
CA PRO A 266 -19.77 8.26 9.93
C PRO A 266 -18.49 8.34 10.77
N ILE A 267 -17.75 7.24 10.96
CA ILE A 267 -16.46 7.26 11.66
C ILE A 267 -15.44 8.12 10.88
N MET A 268 -15.33 7.93 9.57
CA MET A 268 -14.42 8.71 8.73
C MET A 268 -14.82 10.19 8.69
N HIS A 269 -16.10 10.50 8.47
CA HIS A 269 -16.57 11.88 8.43
C HIS A 269 -16.39 12.62 9.77
N THR A 270 -16.66 11.94 10.87
CA THR A 270 -16.41 12.51 12.21
C THR A 270 -14.91 12.77 12.41
N SER A 271 -14.06 11.83 12.00
CA SER A 271 -12.60 11.98 12.09
C SER A 271 -12.09 13.14 11.23
N GLU A 272 -12.65 13.28 10.02
CA GLU A 272 -12.39 14.35 9.05
C GLU A 272 -12.55 15.74 9.68
N VAL A 273 -13.72 16.01 10.28
CA VAL A 273 -14.02 17.30 10.92
C VAL A 273 -13.03 17.60 12.03
N TYR A 274 -12.80 16.66 12.95
CA TYR A 274 -11.85 16.85 14.04
C TYR A 274 -10.41 17.05 13.55
N ILE A 275 -9.99 16.30 12.53
CA ILE A 275 -8.64 16.44 11.96
C ILE A 275 -8.45 17.83 11.36
N LEU A 276 -9.44 18.35 10.62
CA LEU A 276 -9.37 19.66 10.02
C LEU A 276 -9.23 20.78 11.08
N ASP A 277 -10.05 20.74 12.13
CA ASP A 277 -9.98 21.71 13.23
C ASP A 277 -8.64 21.64 13.99
N LEU A 278 -8.15 20.43 14.26
CA LEU A 278 -6.84 20.22 14.90
C LEU A 278 -5.70 20.78 14.04
N PHE A 279 -5.75 20.59 12.72
CA PHE A 279 -4.70 21.06 11.82
C PHE A 279 -4.69 22.59 11.71
N LYS A 280 -5.86 23.24 11.70
CA LYS A 280 -5.97 24.69 11.82
C LYS A 280 -5.34 25.20 13.12
N MET A 281 -5.65 24.54 14.24
CA MET A 281 -5.04 24.87 15.53
C MET A 281 -3.51 24.69 15.49
N PHE A 282 -3.02 23.59 14.93
CA PHE A 282 -1.58 23.33 14.83
C PHE A 282 -0.85 24.37 13.99
N LEU A 283 -1.42 24.82 12.85
CA LEU A 283 -0.80 25.87 12.04
C LEU A 283 -0.58 27.18 12.82
N SER A 284 -1.37 27.44 13.86
CA SER A 284 -1.23 28.63 14.71
C SER A 284 -0.16 28.51 15.81
N LEU A 285 0.40 27.31 16.04
CA LEU A 285 1.37 27.09 17.12
C LEU A 285 2.73 27.74 16.81
N PRO A 286 3.37 28.37 17.82
CA PRO A 286 4.65 29.06 17.64
C PRO A 286 5.83 28.10 17.46
N PHE A 287 6.99 28.67 17.12
CA PHE A 287 8.29 27.98 17.04
C PHE A 287 8.35 26.80 16.05
N GLY A 288 7.39 26.71 15.12
CA GLY A 288 7.30 25.64 14.15
C GLY A 288 6.82 24.29 14.70
N ILE A 289 6.39 24.22 15.96
CA ILE A 289 5.88 22.98 16.57
C ILE A 289 4.67 22.45 15.79
N GLY A 290 3.79 23.36 15.36
CA GLY A 290 2.66 23.06 14.50
C GLY A 290 3.06 22.33 13.21
N GLY A 291 4.04 22.89 12.51
CA GLY A 291 4.62 22.29 11.31
C GLY A 291 5.24 20.92 11.55
N ALA A 292 5.89 20.73 12.71
CA ALA A 292 6.45 19.44 13.08
C ALA A 292 5.38 18.36 13.21
N ILE A 293 4.26 18.69 13.89
CA ILE A 293 3.15 17.77 14.09
C ILE A 293 2.47 17.47 12.74
N ILE A 294 2.12 18.51 11.98
CA ILE A 294 1.46 18.36 10.69
C ILE A 294 2.32 17.56 9.73
N GLY A 295 3.59 17.95 9.54
CA GLY A 295 4.52 17.25 8.65
C GLY A 295 4.79 15.81 9.08
N GLY A 296 4.77 15.53 10.39
CA GLY A 296 4.94 14.18 10.92
C GLY A 296 3.73 13.28 10.76
N VAL A 297 2.52 13.82 10.88
CA VAL A 297 1.27 13.04 10.91
C VAL A 297 0.58 12.99 9.55
N HIS A 298 0.80 13.96 8.66
CA HIS A 298 0.09 14.07 7.38
C HIS A 298 0.07 12.76 6.58
N GLN A 299 1.22 12.09 6.46
CA GLN A 299 1.32 10.86 5.68
C GLN A 299 0.61 9.66 6.33
N VAL A 300 0.32 9.71 7.63
CA VAL A 300 -0.57 8.76 8.32
C VAL A 300 -2.01 8.98 7.90
N ILE A 301 -2.42 10.22 7.72
CA ILE A 301 -3.77 10.59 7.24
C ILE A 301 -3.93 10.26 5.75
N VAL A 302 -2.87 10.40 4.95
CA VAL A 302 -2.88 9.93 3.55
C VAL A 302 -3.20 8.43 3.46
N VAL A 303 -2.67 7.62 4.38
CA VAL A 303 -2.96 6.17 4.43
C VAL A 303 -4.45 5.89 4.66
N THR A 304 -5.16 6.75 5.39
CA THR A 304 -6.60 6.56 5.64
C THR A 304 -7.48 6.98 4.47
N GLY A 305 -6.99 7.87 3.60
CA GLY A 305 -7.75 8.49 2.51
C GLY A 305 -8.37 9.84 2.89
N VAL A 306 -8.48 10.15 4.18
CA VAL A 306 -9.12 11.36 4.72
C VAL A 306 -8.40 12.66 4.30
N HIS A 307 -7.13 12.59 3.91
CA HIS A 307 -6.31 13.75 3.57
C HIS A 307 -6.90 14.71 2.50
N HIS A 308 -7.83 14.25 1.66
CA HIS A 308 -8.51 15.12 0.68
C HIS A 308 -9.33 16.24 1.32
N ILE A 309 -9.71 16.10 2.60
CA ILE A 309 -10.37 17.18 3.35
C ILE A 309 -9.48 18.44 3.47
N PHE A 310 -8.16 18.28 3.38
CA PHE A 310 -7.25 19.41 3.44
C PHE A 310 -7.32 20.31 2.19
N ASN A 311 -7.92 19.87 1.09
CA ASN A 311 -8.19 20.75 -0.04
C ASN A 311 -9.10 21.92 0.37
N ALA A 312 -10.11 21.67 1.21
CA ALA A 312 -10.98 22.70 1.77
C ALA A 312 -10.18 23.71 2.61
N LEU A 313 -9.26 23.19 3.43
CA LEU A 313 -8.36 24.00 4.25
C LEU A 313 -7.46 24.89 3.39
N GLU A 314 -6.89 24.38 2.31
CA GLU A 314 -6.07 25.16 1.38
C GLU A 314 -6.87 26.29 0.73
N VAL A 315 -8.08 26.00 0.24
CA VAL A 315 -9.01 27.01 -0.33
C VAL A 315 -9.31 28.10 0.70
N GLU A 316 -9.64 27.72 1.92
CA GLU A 316 -9.95 28.66 3.02
C GLU A 316 -8.74 29.55 3.34
N LEU A 317 -7.54 28.98 3.46
CA LEU A 317 -6.31 29.72 3.75
C LEU A 317 -5.99 30.73 2.65
N ILE A 318 -6.11 30.34 1.39
CA ILE A 318 -5.87 31.23 0.25
C ILE A 318 -6.93 32.33 0.18
N SER A 319 -8.21 31.97 0.36
CA SER A 319 -9.30 32.95 0.32
C SER A 319 -9.22 33.96 1.45
N SER A 320 -8.73 33.57 2.63
CA SER A 320 -8.66 34.44 3.81
C SER A 320 -7.36 35.23 3.92
N THR A 321 -6.23 34.66 3.49
CA THR A 321 -4.90 35.25 3.70
C THR A 321 -4.13 35.54 2.41
N GLY A 322 -4.61 35.06 1.26
CA GLY A 322 -3.88 35.09 -0.02
C GLY A 322 -2.71 34.09 -0.09
N LEU A 323 -2.50 33.28 0.95
CA LEU A 323 -1.34 32.40 1.10
C LEU A 323 -1.74 30.99 1.57
N ASN A 324 -0.90 30.01 1.25
CA ASN A 324 -1.08 28.61 1.63
C ASN A 324 0.13 28.09 2.42
N PRO A 325 0.18 28.32 3.74
CA PRO A 325 1.25 27.78 4.59
C PRO A 325 1.17 26.26 4.78
N PHE A 326 -0.02 25.68 4.66
CA PHE A 326 -0.22 24.24 4.82
C PHE A 326 0.57 23.44 3.76
N ASN A 327 0.50 23.88 2.49
CA ASN A 327 1.24 23.29 1.38
C ASN A 327 2.76 23.20 1.65
N ALA A 328 3.33 24.27 2.21
CA ALA A 328 4.75 24.36 2.53
C ALA A 328 5.16 23.32 3.58
N VAL A 329 4.31 23.07 4.56
CA VAL A 329 4.56 22.10 5.63
C VAL A 329 4.50 20.67 5.12
N ILE A 330 3.50 20.33 4.29
CA ILE A 330 3.31 18.95 3.81
C ILE A 330 4.26 18.55 2.69
N THR A 331 4.85 19.52 1.97
CA THR A 331 5.77 19.25 0.85
C THR A 331 6.94 18.37 1.26
N GLY A 332 7.54 18.66 2.43
CA GLY A 332 8.69 17.92 2.93
C GLY A 332 8.30 16.52 3.42
N ALA A 333 7.08 16.35 3.94
CA ALA A 333 6.53 15.04 4.31
C ALA A 333 6.32 14.13 3.09
N ILE A 334 5.88 14.70 1.98
CA ILE A 334 5.69 13.98 0.71
C ILE A 334 7.04 13.53 0.14
N VAL A 335 8.01 14.45 0.07
CA VAL A 335 9.38 14.14 -0.36
C VAL A 335 10.03 13.11 0.57
N ALA A 336 9.80 13.19 1.88
CA ALA A 336 10.34 12.25 2.85
C ALA A 336 9.86 10.81 2.60
N GLN A 337 8.62 10.59 2.15
CA GLN A 337 8.15 9.25 1.77
C GLN A 337 8.89 8.71 0.54
N GLY A 338 9.08 9.55 -0.48
CA GLY A 338 9.89 9.22 -1.65
C GLY A 338 11.34 8.85 -1.25
N ALA A 339 11.94 9.66 -0.39
CA ALA A 339 13.32 9.45 0.08
C ALA A 339 13.50 8.14 0.87
N ALA A 340 12.56 7.78 1.75
CA ALA A 340 12.57 6.49 2.44
C ALA A 340 12.45 5.32 1.46
N ALA A 341 11.52 5.39 0.50
CA ALA A 341 11.33 4.34 -0.49
C ALA A 341 12.58 4.17 -1.38
N LEU A 342 13.22 5.28 -1.76
CA LEU A 342 14.47 5.29 -2.51
C LEU A 342 15.61 4.63 -1.72
N ALA A 343 15.74 4.95 -0.41
CA ALA A 343 16.72 4.33 0.47
C ALA A 343 16.52 2.82 0.61
N VAL A 344 15.26 2.36 0.74
CA VAL A 344 14.92 0.92 0.71
C VAL A 344 15.34 0.28 -0.61
N GLY A 345 15.06 0.95 -1.74
CA GLY A 345 15.49 0.51 -3.07
C GLY A 345 17.00 0.34 -3.17
N PHE A 346 17.78 1.32 -2.70
CA PHE A 346 19.25 1.26 -2.73
C PHE A 346 19.83 0.18 -1.83
N LYS A 347 19.17 -0.12 -0.71
CA LYS A 347 19.61 -1.18 0.21
C LYS A 347 19.20 -2.59 -0.23
N THR A 348 18.31 -2.71 -1.22
CA THR A 348 17.81 -4.00 -1.72
C THR A 348 18.75 -4.60 -2.75
N LYS A 349 19.19 -5.86 -2.58
CA LYS A 349 20.10 -6.52 -3.53
C LYS A 349 19.38 -7.16 -4.72
N ASP A 350 18.20 -7.73 -4.50
CA ASP A 350 17.40 -8.32 -5.58
C ASP A 350 17.06 -7.26 -6.63
N LYS A 351 17.52 -7.47 -7.87
CA LYS A 351 17.40 -6.49 -8.96
C LYS A 351 15.95 -6.11 -9.28
N LYS A 352 15.02 -7.08 -9.22
CA LYS A 352 13.61 -6.83 -9.55
C LYS A 352 12.92 -6.02 -8.45
N LYS A 353 13.11 -6.42 -7.19
CA LYS A 353 12.59 -5.68 -6.02
C LYS A 353 13.20 -4.29 -5.95
N ARG A 354 14.52 -4.16 -6.15
CA ARG A 354 15.22 -2.87 -6.20
C ARG A 354 14.62 -1.94 -7.25
N SER A 355 14.45 -2.42 -8.48
CA SER A 355 13.86 -1.63 -9.56
C SER A 355 12.45 -1.16 -9.19
N LEU A 356 11.61 -2.06 -8.67
CA LEU A 356 10.26 -1.75 -8.22
C LEU A 356 10.22 -0.69 -7.11
N TYR A 357 11.09 -0.79 -6.10
CA TYR A 357 11.10 0.15 -4.98
C TYR A 357 11.63 1.53 -5.40
N ILE A 358 12.66 1.59 -6.25
CA ILE A 358 13.16 2.85 -6.80
C ILE A 358 12.08 3.52 -7.66
N SER A 359 11.44 2.79 -8.56
CA SER A 359 10.39 3.36 -9.40
C SER A 359 9.16 3.80 -8.59
N SER A 360 8.86 3.12 -7.49
CA SER A 360 7.80 3.52 -6.55
C SER A 360 8.07 4.83 -5.82
N ALA A 361 9.33 5.24 -5.69
CA ALA A 361 9.71 6.49 -5.04
C ALA A 361 9.51 7.73 -5.94
N ILE A 362 9.63 7.57 -7.26
CA ILE A 362 9.66 8.69 -8.21
C ILE A 362 8.38 9.54 -8.18
N PRO A 363 7.16 8.96 -8.20
CA PRO A 363 5.93 9.75 -8.14
C PRO A 363 5.85 10.68 -6.93
N ALA A 364 6.45 10.30 -5.79
CA ALA A 364 6.41 11.11 -4.57
C ALA A 364 7.15 12.45 -4.74
N PHE A 365 8.21 12.49 -5.55
CA PHE A 365 8.91 13.74 -5.87
C PHE A 365 8.10 14.66 -6.81
N LEU A 366 7.03 14.14 -7.40
CA LEU A 366 6.04 14.89 -8.18
C LEU A 366 4.74 15.13 -7.41
N GLY A 367 4.73 14.90 -6.10
CA GLY A 367 3.57 15.14 -5.23
C GLY A 367 2.68 13.91 -4.98
N ILE A 368 2.97 12.76 -5.61
CA ILE A 368 2.11 11.56 -5.57
C ILE A 368 2.76 10.46 -4.72
N THR A 369 2.34 10.30 -3.47
CA THR A 369 3.06 9.46 -2.48
C THR A 369 2.63 8.01 -2.41
N GLU A 370 1.49 7.65 -3.00
CA GLU A 370 0.77 6.40 -2.76
C GLU A 370 1.61 5.18 -3.14
N ALA A 371 2.31 5.24 -4.28
CA ALA A 371 3.20 4.17 -4.70
C ALA A 371 4.35 3.94 -3.70
N ALA A 372 4.93 5.01 -3.15
CA ALA A 372 6.02 4.93 -2.17
C ALA A 372 5.51 4.40 -0.82
N ILE A 373 4.37 4.92 -0.34
CA ILE A 373 3.75 4.52 0.94
C ILE A 373 3.34 3.06 0.88
N PHE A 374 2.41 2.71 -0.01
CA PHE A 374 1.79 1.39 -0.02
C PHE A 374 2.70 0.34 -0.64
N GLY A 375 3.49 0.73 -1.63
CA GLY A 375 4.38 -0.20 -2.32
C GLY A 375 5.64 -0.58 -1.55
N VAL A 376 6.12 0.32 -0.68
CA VAL A 376 7.42 0.18 -0.03
C VAL A 376 7.35 0.46 1.47
N ASN A 377 7.02 1.69 1.86
CA ASN A 377 7.29 2.16 3.22
C ASN A 377 6.39 1.51 4.28
N LEU A 378 5.07 1.51 4.05
CA LEU A 378 4.09 0.95 4.97
C LEU A 378 4.26 -0.57 5.11
N ARG A 379 4.64 -1.23 4.01
CA ARG A 379 4.99 -2.66 4.02
C ARG A 379 6.09 -2.97 5.03
N PHE A 380 7.11 -2.12 5.14
CA PHE A 380 8.24 -2.37 6.05
C PHE A 380 8.12 -1.64 7.40
N ILE A 381 7.11 -0.78 7.57
CA ILE A 381 6.77 0.03 8.75
C ILE A 381 7.88 1.02 9.15
N LYS A 382 9.11 0.55 9.38
CA LYS A 382 10.25 1.41 9.76
C LYS A 382 10.52 2.53 8.75
N PRO A 383 10.61 2.27 7.43
CA PRO A 383 10.82 3.35 6.47
C PRO A 383 9.68 4.38 6.49
N PHE A 384 8.44 3.95 6.72
CA PHE A 384 7.29 4.85 6.86
C PHE A 384 7.44 5.76 8.09
N ILE A 385 7.84 5.21 9.24
CA ILE A 385 8.10 5.99 10.46
C ILE A 385 9.25 6.98 10.23
N PHE A 386 10.35 6.55 9.60
CA PHE A 386 11.48 7.44 9.30
C PHE A 386 11.11 8.58 8.35
N ALA A 387 10.22 8.31 7.38
CA ALA A 387 9.65 9.34 6.53
C ALA A 387 8.77 10.33 7.32
N CYS A 388 7.98 9.87 8.29
CA CYS A 388 7.24 10.76 9.19
C CYS A 388 8.18 11.65 10.01
N ILE A 389 9.30 11.13 10.49
CA ILE A 389 10.32 11.93 11.21
C ILE A 389 10.95 12.98 10.28
N GLY A 390 11.27 12.61 9.04
CA GLY A 390 11.74 13.56 8.02
C GLY A 390 10.71 14.64 7.73
N GLY A 391 9.44 14.25 7.58
CA GLY A 391 8.31 15.16 7.39
C GLY A 391 8.13 16.14 8.54
N ALA A 392 8.24 15.67 9.79
CA ALA A 392 8.19 16.52 10.97
C ALA A 392 9.31 17.56 10.98
N ALA A 393 10.56 17.14 10.74
CA ALA A 393 11.68 18.07 10.71
C ALA A 393 11.55 19.11 9.60
N SER A 394 11.13 18.71 8.39
CA SER A 394 10.90 19.65 7.29
C SER A 394 9.72 20.59 7.57
N GLY A 395 8.63 20.07 8.12
CA GLY A 395 7.44 20.86 8.42
C GLY A 395 7.71 21.89 9.53
N MET A 396 8.51 21.51 10.52
CA MET A 396 8.99 22.42 11.57
C MET A 396 9.76 23.58 10.96
N PHE A 397 10.74 23.27 10.10
CA PHE A 397 11.54 24.28 9.42
C PHE A 397 10.67 25.20 8.55
N ALA A 398 9.77 24.65 7.73
CA ALA A 398 8.87 25.43 6.89
C ALA A 398 8.03 26.42 7.71
N SER A 399 7.50 25.96 8.85
CA SER A 399 6.72 26.81 9.76
C SER A 399 7.58 27.86 10.49
N MET A 400 8.80 27.53 10.90
CA MET A 400 9.73 28.50 11.51
C MET A 400 10.08 29.63 10.53
N MET A 401 10.25 29.28 9.25
CA MET A 401 10.52 30.24 8.18
C MET A 401 9.26 30.98 7.70
N LYS A 402 8.08 30.67 8.24
CA LYS A 402 6.76 31.18 7.82
C LYS A 402 6.54 31.03 6.31
N LEU A 403 7.02 29.92 5.76
CA LEU A 403 6.96 29.66 4.34
C LEU A 403 5.51 29.39 3.93
N ALA A 404 5.04 30.03 2.86
CA ALA A 404 3.68 29.85 2.35
C ALA A 404 3.63 29.96 0.83
N GLY A 405 2.86 29.07 0.19
CA GLY A 405 2.63 29.10 -1.24
C GLY A 405 1.65 30.21 -1.64
N THR A 406 1.68 30.61 -2.91
CA THR A 406 0.82 31.68 -3.46
C THR A 406 -0.50 31.18 -4.06
N GLY A 407 -0.78 29.88 -3.97
CA GLY A 407 -2.00 29.28 -4.51
C GLY A 407 -2.21 27.84 -4.08
N MET A 408 -3.26 27.23 -4.62
CA MET A 408 -3.40 25.78 -4.59
C MET A 408 -2.44 25.20 -5.61
N GLY A 409 -1.71 24.16 -5.25
CA GLY A 409 -0.80 23.57 -6.22
C GLY A 409 -0.12 22.32 -5.73
N ILE A 410 0.55 21.70 -6.70
CA ILE A 410 1.19 20.41 -6.52
C ILE A 410 2.40 20.59 -5.63
N THR A 411 2.61 19.66 -4.73
CA THR A 411 3.71 19.70 -3.76
C THR A 411 5.03 19.22 -4.39
N ALA A 412 6.08 19.09 -3.59
CA ALA A 412 7.40 18.63 -4.00
C ALA A 412 8.01 19.47 -5.13
N ILE A 413 8.62 18.84 -6.14
CA ILE A 413 9.33 19.57 -7.22
C ILE A 413 8.37 20.49 -8.01
N PRO A 414 7.17 20.04 -8.44
CA PRO A 414 6.21 20.92 -9.12
C PRO A 414 5.81 22.16 -8.33
N GLY A 415 5.78 22.08 -6.99
CA GLY A 415 5.37 23.19 -6.13
C GLY A 415 6.34 24.37 -6.07
N THR A 416 7.56 24.21 -6.60
CA THR A 416 8.61 25.22 -6.60
C THR A 416 8.12 26.60 -7.08
N LEU A 417 7.26 26.63 -8.11
CA LEU A 417 6.77 27.88 -8.69
C LEU A 417 5.90 28.71 -7.73
N LEU A 418 5.23 28.08 -6.76
CA LEU A 418 4.42 28.77 -5.76
C LEU A 418 5.25 29.65 -4.82
N TYR A 419 6.58 29.45 -4.78
CA TYR A 419 7.48 30.04 -3.79
C TYR A 419 8.50 31.03 -4.38
N ILE A 420 8.42 31.34 -5.68
CA ILE A 420 9.35 32.28 -6.34
C ILE A 420 9.44 33.61 -5.58
N ASN A 421 8.30 34.12 -5.11
CA ASN A 421 8.20 35.40 -4.42
C ASN A 421 8.03 35.29 -2.89
N THR A 422 7.92 34.08 -2.34
CA THR A 422 7.59 33.88 -0.91
C THR A 422 8.63 33.09 -0.13
N GLY A 423 9.70 32.61 -0.77
CA GLY A 423 10.82 31.96 -0.08
C GLY A 423 11.39 30.74 -0.78
N LEU A 424 11.79 30.88 -2.05
CA LEU A 424 12.25 29.78 -2.91
C LEU A 424 13.40 28.97 -2.29
N ILE A 425 14.39 29.65 -1.70
CA ILE A 425 15.55 28.98 -1.09
C ILE A 425 15.11 28.17 0.13
N GLN A 426 14.24 28.74 0.98
CA GLN A 426 13.68 28.08 2.14
C GLN A 426 12.81 26.88 1.74
N TYR A 427 12.11 26.96 0.61
CA TYR A 427 11.38 25.83 0.05
C TYR A 427 12.29 24.66 -0.33
N PHE A 428 13.40 24.93 -1.03
CA PHE A 428 14.38 23.90 -1.34
C PHE A 428 15.05 23.32 -0.10
N ILE A 429 15.33 24.13 0.92
CA ILE A 429 15.85 23.64 2.20
C ILE A 429 14.82 22.73 2.89
N THR A 430 13.55 23.08 2.86
CA THR A 430 12.45 22.26 3.40
C THR A 430 12.43 20.87 2.75
N ILE A 431 12.48 20.83 1.41
CA ILE A 431 12.56 19.60 0.61
C ILE A 431 13.83 18.81 0.98
N ALA A 432 14.98 19.47 1.06
CA ALA A 432 16.26 18.84 1.37
C ALA A 432 16.29 18.23 2.77
N ILE A 433 15.71 18.90 3.78
CA ILE A 433 15.59 18.37 5.14
C ILE A 433 14.76 17.09 5.16
N GLY A 434 13.56 17.13 4.55
CA GLY A 434 12.67 15.96 4.50
C GLY A 434 13.31 14.78 3.79
N PHE A 435 14.00 15.05 2.67
CA PHE A 435 14.77 14.05 1.93
C PHE A 435 15.91 13.47 2.77
N ALA A 436 16.80 14.33 3.27
CA ALA A 436 18.05 13.91 3.90
C ALA A 436 17.80 13.10 5.18
N ILE A 437 16.89 13.55 6.05
CA ILE A 437 16.59 12.87 7.31
C ILE A 437 15.95 11.51 7.04
N SER A 438 14.92 11.46 6.19
CA SER A 438 14.22 10.22 5.88
C SER A 438 15.12 9.20 5.17
N PHE A 439 15.91 9.66 4.20
CA PHE A 439 16.87 8.82 3.48
C PHE A 439 17.94 8.28 4.44
N ALA A 440 18.56 9.14 5.26
CA ALA A 440 19.63 8.74 6.17
C ALA A 440 19.14 7.74 7.24
N LEU A 441 18.02 8.05 7.92
CA LEU A 441 17.45 7.15 8.92
C LEU A 441 17.10 5.80 8.31
N THR A 442 16.46 5.80 7.14
CA THR A 442 16.11 4.56 6.44
C THR A 442 17.37 3.80 6.02
N TYR A 443 18.32 4.46 5.36
CA TYR A 443 19.53 3.81 4.87
C TYR A 443 20.38 3.22 6.00
N ILE A 444 20.46 3.87 7.16
CA ILE A 444 21.23 3.39 8.31
C ILE A 444 20.49 2.25 9.02
N PHE A 445 19.22 2.46 9.41
CA PHE A 445 18.53 1.58 10.36
C PHE A 445 17.64 0.51 9.73
N PHE A 446 17.22 0.65 8.47
CA PHE A 446 16.47 -0.40 7.78
C PHE A 446 17.38 -1.60 7.50
N LYS A 447 16.94 -2.82 7.78
CA LYS A 447 17.67 -4.04 7.40
C LYS A 447 16.84 -4.78 6.35
N PRO A 448 17.36 -5.02 5.14
CA PRO A 448 16.67 -5.81 4.14
C PRO A 448 16.32 -7.18 4.72
N GLN A 449 15.04 -7.51 4.73
CA GLN A 449 14.58 -8.87 4.96
C GLN A 449 14.51 -9.52 3.58
N GLU A 450 15.56 -10.24 3.20
CA GLU A 450 15.63 -10.93 1.90
C GLU A 450 14.82 -12.23 1.89
#